data_AF-A0A9E1EG24-F1
#
_entry.id   AF-A0A9E1EG24-F1
#
_cell.length_a   1.000
_cell.length_b   1.000
_cell.length_c   1.000
_cell.angle_alpha   90.00
_cell.angle_beta   90.00
_cell.angle_gamma   90.00
#
_symmetry.space_group_name_H-M   'P 1'
#
loop_
_entity.id
_entity.type
_entity.pdbx_description
1 polymer ?
#
loop_
_entity_poly.entity_id
_entity_poly.type
_entity_poly.pdbx_seq_one_letter_code
_entity_poly.pdbx_strand_id
1 'polypeptide(L)'
;METKRDLVKLKDCPVGFFIYKGTLCFKTEYGETIDNIVRHDVYVCESGEFFWGGVKTVEERESLLVKPVDTQIVKNGKWIEVHRKNIWENNTLVFECSACGKYAVDNKGITIKSRYCPNCGAKMDLEEPE
;
A
#
# COMPACT_ATOMS: atom_id res chain seq x y z
N MET A 1 9.42 -13.32 -15.92
CA MET A 1 8.47 -13.94 -16.88
C MET A 1 7.08 -13.78 -16.27
N GLU A 2 6.33 -12.76 -16.69
CA GLU A 2 5.05 -12.42 -16.07
C GLU A 2 3.98 -13.44 -16.48
N THR A 3 3.48 -14.20 -15.50
CA THR A 3 2.41 -15.17 -15.70
C THR A 3 1.10 -14.45 -15.95
N LYS A 4 0.42 -14.80 -17.05
CA LYS A 4 -0.88 -14.28 -17.52
C LYS A 4 -2.06 -14.41 -16.52
N ARG A 5 -1.82 -14.85 -15.29
CA ARG A 5 -2.83 -15.19 -14.26
C ARG A 5 -3.23 -14.02 -13.36
N ASP A 6 -2.52 -12.89 -13.39
CA ASP A 6 -2.76 -11.75 -12.49
C ASP A 6 -3.43 -10.54 -13.19
N LEU A 7 -3.79 -10.66 -14.46
CA LEU A 7 -4.37 -9.57 -15.24
C LEU A 7 -5.90 -9.66 -15.25
N VAL A 8 -6.56 -8.53 -15.00
CA VAL A 8 -8.01 -8.37 -15.10
C VAL A 8 -8.33 -7.28 -16.12
N LYS A 9 -9.57 -7.23 -16.62
CA LYS A 9 -10.01 -6.10 -17.44
C LYS A 9 -10.12 -4.85 -16.56
N LEU A 10 -9.88 -3.66 -17.11
CA LEU A 10 -9.97 -2.40 -16.38
C LEU A 10 -11.33 -2.21 -15.68
N LYS A 11 -12.43 -2.61 -16.34
CA LYS A 11 -13.76 -2.58 -15.71
C LYS A 11 -13.88 -3.44 -14.46
N ASP A 12 -13.20 -4.59 -14.46
CA ASP A 12 -13.22 -5.58 -13.38
C ASP A 12 -12.09 -5.32 -12.36
N CYS A 13 -11.17 -4.39 -12.65
CA CYS A 13 -10.14 -3.95 -11.72
C CYS A 13 -10.79 -3.20 -10.54
N PRO A 14 -10.42 -3.51 -9.28
CA PRO A 14 -10.92 -2.74 -8.14
C PRO A 14 -10.50 -1.27 -8.22
N VAL A 15 -11.24 -0.42 -7.52
CA VAL A 15 -10.82 0.97 -7.24
C VAL A 15 -9.48 0.91 -6.52
N GLY A 16 -8.54 1.78 -6.91
CA GLY A 16 -7.18 1.77 -6.40
C GLY A 16 -6.12 1.77 -7.49
N PHE A 17 -4.91 1.39 -7.10
CA PHE A 17 -3.76 1.40 -7.99
C PHE A 17 -3.73 0.15 -8.89
N PHE A 18 -3.23 0.32 -10.10
CA PHE A 18 -2.93 -0.80 -11.00
C PHE A 18 -1.72 -0.47 -11.89
N ILE A 19 -1.12 -1.51 -12.47
CA ILE A 19 -0.06 -1.39 -13.47
C ILE A 19 -0.61 -1.70 -14.86
N TYR A 20 -0.31 -0.83 -15.83
CA TYR A 20 -0.52 -1.07 -17.26
C TYR A 20 0.78 -0.85 -18.02
N LYS A 21 1.31 -1.91 -18.64
CA LYS A 21 2.57 -1.87 -19.42
C LYS A 21 3.74 -1.19 -18.69
N GLY A 22 3.85 -1.41 -17.38
CA GLY A 22 4.89 -0.82 -16.54
C GLY A 22 4.55 0.56 -15.96
N THR A 23 3.45 1.18 -16.37
CA THR A 23 2.99 2.48 -15.85
C THR A 23 2.04 2.28 -14.66
N LEU A 24 2.28 3.04 -13.57
CA LEU A 24 1.40 3.10 -12.41
C LEU A 24 0.22 4.06 -12.68
N CYS A 25 -0.99 3.53 -12.52
CA CYS A 25 -2.23 4.27 -12.70
C CYS A 25 -3.12 4.14 -11.46
N PHE A 26 -4.06 5.07 -11.31
CA PHE A 26 -5.05 5.08 -10.24
C PHE A 26 -6.47 5.10 -10.83
N LYS A 27 -7.26 4.06 -10.55
CA LYS A 27 -8.69 4.00 -10.84
C LYS A 27 -9.47 4.54 -9.65
N THR A 28 -10.30 5.55 -9.87
CA THR A 28 -11.16 6.12 -8.84
C THR A 28 -12.50 5.39 -8.75
N GLU A 29 -13.28 5.68 -7.71
CA GLU A 29 -14.69 5.26 -7.59
C GLU A 29 -15.63 6.05 -8.52
N TYR A 30 -15.17 7.17 -9.08
CA TYR A 30 -15.96 8.03 -9.95
C TYR A 30 -15.93 7.55 -11.41
N GLY A 31 -16.95 7.93 -12.16
CA GLY A 31 -17.06 7.63 -13.59
C GLY A 31 -18.37 8.13 -14.19
N GLU A 32 -18.44 8.10 -15.52
CA GLU A 32 -19.61 8.50 -16.29
C GLU A 32 -20.15 7.32 -17.09
N THR A 33 -21.48 7.21 -17.19
CA THR A 33 -22.12 6.22 -18.06
C THR A 33 -22.25 6.77 -19.46
N ILE A 34 -21.60 6.12 -20.43
CA ILE A 34 -21.63 6.45 -21.86
C ILE A 34 -22.06 5.20 -22.60
N ASP A 35 -23.14 5.27 -23.38
CA ASP A 35 -23.66 4.13 -24.17
C ASP A 35 -23.88 2.85 -23.33
N ASN A 36 -24.43 3.00 -22.12
CA ASN A 36 -24.64 1.94 -21.12
C ASN A 36 -23.34 1.28 -20.59
N ILE A 37 -22.17 1.88 -20.83
CA ILE A 37 -20.89 1.46 -20.28
C ILE A 37 -20.40 2.50 -19.29
N VAL A 38 -20.00 2.07 -18.09
CA VAL A 38 -19.38 2.96 -17.10
C VAL A 38 -17.91 3.19 -17.48
N ARG A 39 -17.57 4.42 -17.84
CA ARG A 39 -16.20 4.88 -18.03
C ARG A 39 -15.67 5.42 -16.71
N HIS A 40 -14.85 4.62 -16.04
CA HIS A 40 -14.24 5.05 -14.77
C HIS A 40 -13.24 6.18 -15.01
N ASP A 41 -13.15 7.10 -14.05
CA ASP A 41 -12.10 8.11 -14.02
C ASP A 41 -10.80 7.46 -13.56
N VAL A 42 -9.81 7.50 -14.43
CA VAL A 42 -8.52 6.81 -14.25
C VAL A 42 -7.41 7.75 -14.65
N TYR A 43 -6.35 7.81 -13.87
CA TYR A 43 -5.24 8.75 -14.06
C TYR A 43 -3.90 8.03 -14.08
N VAL A 44 -2.97 8.53 -14.88
CA VAL A 44 -1.56 8.12 -14.85
C VAL A 44 -0.88 8.83 -13.67
N CYS A 45 -0.29 8.10 -12.74
CA CYS A 45 0.26 8.70 -11.52
C CYS A 45 1.48 9.60 -11.76
N GLU A 46 2.25 9.32 -12.82
CA GLU A 46 3.45 10.10 -13.15
C GLU A 46 3.11 11.47 -13.79
N SER A 47 2.20 11.51 -14.76
CA SER A 47 1.85 12.75 -15.48
C SER A 47 0.62 13.47 -14.94
N GLY A 48 -0.23 12.78 -14.15
CA GLY A 48 -1.54 13.28 -13.74
C GLY A 48 -2.59 13.30 -14.85
N GLU A 49 -2.24 12.84 -16.07
CA GLU A 49 -3.15 12.84 -17.21
C GLU A 49 -4.21 11.76 -17.10
N PHE A 50 -5.33 11.98 -17.77
CA PHE A 50 -6.38 10.98 -17.90
C PHE A 50 -5.87 9.75 -18.67
N PHE A 51 -6.05 8.58 -18.08
CA PHE A 51 -5.60 7.32 -18.66
C PHE A 51 -6.54 6.87 -19.77
N TRP A 52 -6.02 6.83 -21.01
CA TRP A 52 -6.72 6.30 -22.17
C TRP A 52 -6.14 4.98 -22.71
N GLY A 53 -4.93 4.60 -22.28
CA GLY A 53 -4.32 3.31 -22.62
C GLY A 53 -3.99 3.07 -24.10
N GLY A 54 -4.13 4.10 -24.94
CA GLY A 54 -3.80 4.10 -26.38
C GLY A 54 -4.92 3.59 -27.30
N VAL A 55 -6.15 3.44 -26.81
CA VAL A 55 -7.32 2.99 -27.60
C VAL A 55 -8.15 4.19 -28.07
N LYS A 56 -9.35 3.98 -28.63
CA LYS A 56 -10.22 5.09 -29.08
C LYS A 56 -11.64 5.05 -28.54
N THR A 57 -12.12 3.89 -28.09
CA THR A 57 -13.47 3.75 -27.55
C THR A 57 -13.46 3.42 -26.06
N VAL A 58 -14.57 3.73 -25.37
CA VAL A 58 -14.75 3.39 -23.96
C VAL A 58 -14.74 1.86 -23.78
N GLU A 59 -15.37 1.11 -24.69
CA GLU A 59 -15.42 -0.35 -24.61
C GLU A 59 -14.03 -1.00 -24.73
N GLU A 60 -13.21 -0.52 -25.68
CA GLU A 60 -11.82 -0.96 -25.81
C GLU A 60 -11.01 -0.64 -24.55
N ARG A 61 -11.22 0.55 -23.98
CA ARG A 61 -10.50 1.04 -22.79
C ARG A 61 -10.83 0.19 -21.57
N GLU A 62 -12.11 -0.04 -21.32
CA GLU A 62 -12.59 -0.84 -20.20
C GLU A 62 -12.23 -2.33 -20.34
N SER A 63 -11.89 -2.77 -21.55
CA SER A 63 -11.40 -4.13 -21.85
C SER A 63 -9.88 -4.29 -21.76
N LEU A 64 -9.11 -3.21 -21.52
CA LEU A 64 -7.66 -3.28 -21.35
C LEU A 64 -7.29 -4.20 -20.19
N LEU A 65 -6.29 -5.05 -20.41
CA LEU A 65 -5.76 -5.93 -19.38
C LEU A 65 -4.77 -5.16 -18.49
N VAL A 66 -5.08 -5.10 -17.20
CA VAL A 66 -4.34 -4.37 -16.17
C VAL A 66 -4.03 -5.30 -15.01
N LYS A 67 -2.96 -4.99 -14.26
CA LYS A 67 -2.60 -5.71 -13.04
C LYS A 67 -3.00 -4.89 -11.82
N PRO A 68 -4.01 -5.29 -11.04
CA PRO A 68 -4.33 -4.63 -9.78
C PRO A 68 -3.09 -4.62 -8.88
N VAL A 69 -2.83 -3.48 -8.23
CA VAL A 69 -1.82 -3.39 -7.19
C VAL A 69 -2.52 -3.63 -5.86
N ASP A 70 -2.17 -4.74 -5.23
CA ASP A 70 -2.65 -5.04 -3.89
C ASP A 70 -1.93 -4.11 -2.90
N THR A 71 -2.56 -2.97 -2.59
CA THR A 71 -2.06 -2.10 -1.54
C THR A 71 -2.41 -2.73 -0.21
N GLN A 72 -1.41 -3.33 0.44
CA GLN A 72 -1.60 -3.80 1.81
C GLN A 72 -2.10 -2.64 2.67
N ILE A 73 -3.15 -2.88 3.46
CA ILE A 73 -3.60 -1.94 4.49
C ILE A 73 -2.38 -1.57 5.32
N VAL A 74 -2.12 -0.26 5.47
CA VAL A 74 -1.07 0.22 6.37
C VAL A 74 -1.40 -0.32 7.74
N LYS A 75 -0.55 -1.22 8.25
CA LYS A 75 -0.73 -1.75 9.60
C LYS A 75 -0.45 -0.61 10.58
N ASN A 76 -1.39 -0.28 11.44
CA ASN A 76 -1.17 0.71 12.49
C ASN A 76 -0.69 0.01 13.76
N GLY A 77 0.17 0.68 14.53
CA GLY A 77 0.74 0.17 15.76
C GLY A 77 1.01 1.28 16.77
N LYS A 78 1.45 0.89 17.96
CA LYS A 78 1.97 1.78 19.01
C LYS A 78 3.26 1.21 19.61
N TRP A 79 4.11 2.10 20.11
CA TRP A 79 5.31 1.68 20.80
C TRP A 79 4.94 1.29 22.23
N ILE A 80 5.25 0.05 22.60
CA ILE A 80 5.03 -0.49 23.94
C ILE A 80 6.37 -0.46 24.67
N GLU A 81 6.42 0.25 25.80
CA GLU A 81 7.58 0.26 26.68
C GLU A 81 7.76 -1.10 27.35
N VAL A 82 8.91 -1.74 27.13
CA VAL A 82 9.26 -3.02 27.73
C VAL A 82 10.68 -2.99 28.28
N HIS A 83 10.91 -3.72 29.38
CA HIS A 83 12.24 -3.90 29.92
C HIS A 83 12.83 -5.22 29.41
N ARG A 84 14.06 -5.16 28.89
CA ARG A 84 14.81 -6.33 28.39
C ARG A 84 16.22 -6.34 28.99
N LYS A 85 16.74 -7.54 29.28
CA LYS A 85 18.13 -7.70 29.70
C LYS A 85 19.04 -7.47 28.50
N ASN A 86 20.07 -6.66 28.68
CA ASN A 86 21.14 -6.52 27.70
C ASN A 86 22.21 -7.61 27.89
N ILE A 87 23.28 -7.55 27.09
CA ILE A 87 24.39 -8.52 27.15
C ILE A 87 25.17 -8.50 28.48
N TRP A 88 24.96 -7.49 29.32
CA TRP A 88 25.51 -7.38 30.67
C TRP A 88 24.47 -7.71 31.76
N GLU A 89 23.36 -8.37 31.38
CA GLU A 89 22.24 -8.74 32.25
C GLU A 89 21.48 -7.57 32.91
N ASN A 90 21.77 -6.33 32.51
CA ASN A 90 21.09 -5.14 33.03
C ASN A 90 19.74 -4.95 32.33
N ASN A 91 18.70 -4.64 33.12
CA ASN A 91 17.39 -4.26 32.58
C ASN A 91 17.47 -2.90 31.90
N THR A 92 17.17 -2.87 30.59
CA THR A 92 17.16 -1.67 29.75
C THR A 92 15.75 -1.46 29.20
N LEU A 93 15.30 -0.20 29.17
CA LEU A 93 14.05 0.19 28.52
C LEU A 93 14.22 0.14 26.99
N VAL A 94 13.33 -0.57 26.31
CA VAL A 94 13.22 -0.62 24.84
C VAL A 94 11.76 -0.54 24.42
N PHE A 95 11.52 -0.21 23.15
CA PHE A 95 10.20 -0.10 22.57
C PHE A 95 9.88 -1.31 21.70
N GLU A 96 8.80 -2.01 22.03
CA GLU A 96 8.25 -3.11 21.26
C GLU A 96 7.14 -2.61 20.33
N CYS A 97 7.15 -3.05 19.07
CA CYS A 97 6.07 -2.74 18.14
C CYS A 97 4.84 -3.62 18.42
N SER A 98 3.68 -3.00 18.70
CA SER A 98 2.43 -3.74 18.95
C SER A 98 1.95 -4.58 17.76
N ALA A 99 2.39 -4.28 16.53
CA ALA A 99 1.95 -4.97 15.31
C ALA A 99 2.80 -6.21 14.97
N CYS A 100 4.06 -6.28 15.39
CA CYS A 100 4.95 -7.41 15.06
C CYS A 100 5.70 -8.01 16.25
N GLY A 101 5.56 -7.45 17.46
CA GLY A 101 6.20 -7.94 18.69
C GLY A 101 7.72 -7.78 18.73
N LYS A 102 8.34 -7.17 17.72
CA LYS A 102 9.79 -6.94 17.68
C LYS A 102 10.14 -5.66 18.42
N TYR A 103 11.21 -5.75 19.22
CA TYR A 103 11.76 -4.65 20.02
C TYR A 103 13.22 -4.33 19.66
N ALA A 104 13.78 -4.98 18.64
CA ALA A 104 15.15 -4.81 18.18
C ALA A 104 15.23 -4.78 16.65
N VAL A 105 16.26 -4.11 16.13
CA VAL A 105 16.72 -4.25 14.74
C VAL A 105 18.08 -4.92 14.81
N ASP A 106 18.19 -6.10 14.19
CA ASP A 106 19.32 -7.02 14.39
C ASP A 106 19.57 -7.27 15.89
N ASN A 107 20.74 -6.89 16.40
CA ASN A 107 21.14 -7.06 17.80
C ASN A 107 20.98 -5.77 18.64
N LYS A 108 20.35 -4.72 18.10
CA LYS A 108 20.18 -3.43 18.78
C LYS A 108 18.73 -3.21 19.17
N GLY A 109 18.48 -3.03 20.46
CA GLY A 109 17.15 -2.65 20.97
C GLY A 109 16.70 -1.30 20.40
N ILE A 110 15.40 -1.17 20.14
CA ILE A 110 14.78 0.08 19.69
C ILE A 110 14.62 0.98 20.92
N THR A 111 15.38 2.05 21.00
CA THR A 111 15.36 3.00 22.14
C THR A 111 14.80 4.37 21.79
N ILE A 112 14.36 4.57 20.53
CA ILE A 112 13.79 5.83 20.04
C ILE A 112 12.51 5.50 19.26
N LYS A 113 11.42 6.21 19.58
CA LYS A 113 10.15 6.10 18.85
C LYS A 113 10.30 6.69 17.45
N SER A 114 10.01 5.89 16.42
CA SER A 114 9.94 6.32 15.02
C SER A 114 8.49 6.34 14.53
N ARG A 115 8.20 7.10 13.46
CA ARG A 115 6.85 7.13 12.84
C ARG A 115 6.42 5.78 12.26
N TYR A 116 7.39 4.92 11.93
CA TYR A 116 7.15 3.59 11.39
C TYR A 116 8.01 2.56 12.11
N CYS A 117 7.49 1.33 12.23
CA CYS A 117 8.27 0.21 12.73
C CYS A 117 9.32 -0.21 11.68
N PRO A 118 10.63 -0.25 12.02
CA PRO A 118 11.68 -0.62 11.09
C PRO A 118 11.63 -2.12 10.70
N ASN A 119 10.88 -2.93 11.44
CA ASN A 119 10.79 -4.37 11.22
C ASN A 119 9.62 -4.80 10.32
N CYS A 120 8.50 -4.08 10.34
CA CYS A 120 7.28 -4.50 9.63
C CYS A 120 6.59 -3.38 8.84
N GLY A 121 7.09 -2.14 8.90
CA GLY A 121 6.52 -0.99 8.20
C GLY A 121 5.23 -0.44 8.81
N ALA A 122 4.79 -0.95 9.97
CA ALA A 122 3.60 -0.44 10.63
C ALA A 122 3.74 1.05 10.99
N LYS A 123 2.70 1.86 10.76
CA LYS A 123 2.65 3.27 11.15
C LYS A 123 2.32 3.38 12.64
N MET A 124 3.09 4.16 13.38
CA MET A 124 3.06 4.18 14.86
C MET A 124 2.20 5.33 15.39
N ASP A 125 0.90 5.31 15.06
CA ASP A 125 -0.07 6.37 15.32
C ASP A 125 -1.28 5.92 16.18
N LEU A 126 -1.18 4.78 16.86
CA LEU A 126 -2.18 4.31 17.84
C LEU A 126 -1.86 4.73 19.29
N GLU A 127 -1.00 5.73 19.49
CA GLU A 127 -0.80 6.35 20.80
C GLU A 127 -1.98 7.32 21.05
N GLU A 128 -2.68 7.16 22.16
CA GLU A 128 -3.76 8.11 22.53
C GLU A 128 -3.13 9.48 22.84
N PRO A 129 -3.73 10.59 22.37
CA PRO A 129 -3.28 11.91 22.76
C PRO A 129 -3.51 12.12 24.27
N GLU A 130 -2.49 12.67 24.96
CA GLU A 130 -2.54 13.04 26.37
C GLU A 130 -3.56 14.15 26.68
#